data_AF-A0A1B8GX88-F1
#
_entry.id   AF-A0A1B8GX88-F1
#
_cell.length_a   1.000
_cell.length_b   1.000
_cell.length_c   1.000
_cell.angle_alpha   90.00
_cell.angle_beta   90.00
_cell.angle_gamma   90.00
#
_symmetry.space_group_name_H-M   'P 1'
#
loop_
_entity.id
_entity.type
_entity.pdbx_description
1 polymer ?
#
loop_
_entity_poly.entity_id
_entity_poly.type
_entity_poly.pdbx_seq_one_letter_code
_entity_poly.pdbx_strand_id
1 'polypeptide(L)'
;MSSQASTDTDDTCCHICERMNFRDPAWKQYVPSSHCVLCDRPFCNVHQEQTEDDGDVCEANHGTYYKVHHHMLPGKVFTSKQERQEELGEEVIARQQRERKESIGWTPQDNEDDSRRVSL
;
A
#
# COMPACT_ATOMS: atom_id res chain seq x y z
N MET A 1 26.21 -22.77 -6.70
CA MET A 1 26.02 -21.86 -5.55
C MET A 1 24.82 -21.01 -5.88
N SER A 2 23.71 -21.23 -5.19
CA SER A 2 22.42 -20.59 -5.46
C SER A 2 22.41 -19.20 -4.82
N SER A 3 22.58 -18.16 -5.63
CA SER A 3 22.37 -16.78 -5.20
C SER A 3 20.89 -16.48 -5.30
N GLN A 4 20.20 -16.46 -4.16
CA GLN A 4 18.81 -16.02 -4.07
C GLN A 4 18.76 -14.52 -4.35
N ALA A 5 17.94 -14.13 -5.31
CA ALA A 5 17.60 -12.74 -5.56
C ALA A 5 16.64 -12.28 -4.46
N SER A 6 17.16 -11.49 -3.52
CA SER A 6 16.35 -10.79 -2.52
C SER A 6 15.72 -9.57 -3.20
N THR A 7 14.55 -9.72 -3.84
CA THR A 7 13.85 -8.60 -4.48
C THR A 7 12.41 -8.41 -4.01
N ASP A 8 11.95 -9.15 -2.99
CA ASP A 8 10.53 -9.13 -2.58
C ASP A 8 10.23 -8.28 -1.32
N THR A 9 11.26 -7.79 -0.60
CA THR A 9 11.05 -7.05 0.64
C THR A 9 10.88 -5.55 0.46
N ASP A 10 11.34 -4.96 -0.64
CA ASP A 10 11.28 -3.50 -0.84
C ASP A 10 9.85 -3.01 -1.11
N ASP A 11 9.03 -3.79 -1.81
CA ASP A 11 7.64 -3.43 -2.12
C ASP A 11 6.67 -3.58 -0.93
N THR A 12 7.16 -4.09 0.21
CA THR A 12 6.35 -4.28 1.42
C THR A 12 6.80 -3.38 2.58
N CYS A 13 7.97 -2.75 2.50
CA CYS A 13 8.47 -1.84 3.53
C CYS A 13 7.80 -0.47 3.41
N CYS A 14 7.25 0.03 4.51
CA CYS A 14 6.73 1.38 4.62
C CYS A 14 7.85 2.37 4.33
N HIS A 15 7.66 3.16 3.28
CA HIS A 15 8.69 4.08 2.81
C HIS A 15 9.04 5.20 3.82
N ILE A 16 8.17 5.43 4.81
CA ILE A 16 8.40 6.38 5.89
C ILE A 16 9.21 5.71 7.00
N CYS A 17 8.86 4.48 7.39
CA CYS A 17 9.67 3.67 8.31
C CYS A 17 11.10 3.49 7.79
N GLU A 18 11.27 3.24 6.48
CA GLU A 18 12.57 3.12 5.85
C GLU A 18 13.40 4.41 6.00
N ARG A 19 12.78 5.57 5.73
CA ARG A 19 13.41 6.88 5.94
C ARG A 19 13.76 7.13 7.41
N MET A 20 12.90 6.68 8.35
CA MET A 20 13.19 6.78 9.78
C MET A 20 14.35 5.87 10.18
N ASN A 21 14.37 4.63 9.68
CA ASN A 21 15.45 3.66 9.93
C ASN A 21 16.81 4.18 9.44
N PHE A 22 16.84 4.87 8.30
CA PHE A 22 18.07 5.51 7.80
C PHE A 22 18.64 6.55 8.78
N ARG A 23 17.78 7.23 9.55
CA ARG A 23 18.19 8.23 10.56
C ARG A 23 18.44 7.61 11.93
N ASP A 24 17.67 6.60 12.28
CA ASP A 24 17.76 5.84 13.52
C ASP A 24 17.67 4.33 13.22
N PRO A 25 18.81 3.62 13.17
CA PRO A 25 18.84 2.18 12.89
C PRO A 25 18.08 1.31 13.90
N ALA A 26 17.75 1.83 15.09
CA ALA A 26 16.91 1.13 16.05
C ALA A 26 15.41 1.14 15.66
N TRP A 27 15.00 2.06 14.78
CA TRP A 27 13.64 2.12 14.25
C TRP A 27 13.34 0.89 13.39
N LYS A 28 12.25 0.18 13.68
CA LYS A 28 11.79 -0.95 12.88
C LYS A 28 10.33 -0.75 12.51
N GLN A 29 9.95 -1.24 11.35
CA GLN A 29 8.55 -1.39 11.01
C GLN A 29 7.99 -2.62 11.74
N TYR A 30 6.88 -2.43 12.46
CA TYR A 30 6.24 -3.49 13.25
C TYR A 30 4.91 -3.96 12.66
N VAL A 31 4.41 -3.25 11.65
CA VAL A 31 3.07 -3.43 11.07
C VAL A 31 3.18 -3.57 9.55
N PRO A 32 2.32 -4.36 8.89
CA PRO A 32 2.34 -4.51 7.44
C PRO A 32 2.03 -3.20 6.72
N SER A 33 2.45 -3.10 5.46
CA SER A 33 2.18 -1.95 4.61
C SER A 33 0.99 -2.18 3.67
N SER A 34 0.22 -1.13 3.45
CA SER A 34 -0.69 -0.94 2.33
C SER A 34 -0.05 -0.01 1.30
N HIS A 35 -0.67 0.20 0.13
CA HIS A 35 -0.14 1.13 -0.88
C HIS A 35 -0.94 2.43 -0.93
N CYS A 36 -0.23 3.55 -1.01
CA CYS A 36 -0.85 4.87 -1.11
C CYS A 36 -1.43 5.09 -2.51
N VAL A 37 -2.70 5.48 -2.60
CA VAL A 37 -3.35 5.74 -3.90
C VAL A 37 -2.84 7.01 -4.60
N LEU A 38 -2.16 7.90 -3.89
CA LEU A 38 -1.67 9.18 -4.42
C LEU A 38 -0.19 9.16 -4.82
N CYS A 39 0.61 8.21 -4.35
CA CYS A 39 2.02 8.11 -4.73
C CYS A 39 2.50 6.71 -5.08
N ASP A 40 1.62 5.70 -5.02
CA ASP A 40 1.91 4.28 -5.32
C ASP A 40 3.02 3.68 -4.45
N ARG A 41 3.32 4.28 -3.29
CA ARG A 41 4.34 3.79 -2.35
C ARG A 41 3.73 3.00 -1.20
N PRO A 42 4.39 1.93 -0.74
CA PRO A 42 3.99 1.22 0.47
C PRO A 42 4.10 2.10 1.72
N PHE A 43 3.10 2.03 2.60
CA PHE A 43 3.05 2.70 3.89
C PHE A 43 2.29 1.86 4.92
N CYS A 44 2.67 1.94 6.19
CA CYS A 44 1.97 1.25 7.26
C CYS A 44 0.89 2.15 7.88
N ASN A 45 -0.07 1.54 8.59
CA ASN A 45 -1.16 2.25 9.25
C ASN A 45 -0.71 3.30 10.28
N VAL A 46 0.49 3.18 10.86
CA VAL A 46 1.07 4.20 11.75
C VAL A 46 1.36 5.50 11.00
N HIS A 47 1.71 5.41 9.73
CA HIS A 47 2.01 6.55 8.87
C HIS A 47 0.89 6.80 7.84
N GLN A 48 -0.34 6.49 8.23
CA GLN A 48 -1.54 6.80 7.46
C GLN A 48 -1.92 8.27 7.68
N GLU A 49 -2.41 8.92 6.63
CA GLU A 49 -3.02 10.25 6.75
C GLU A 49 -4.25 10.17 7.68
N GLN A 50 -4.31 11.05 8.67
CA GLN A 50 -5.34 10.98 9.71
C GLN A 50 -6.65 11.68 9.31
N THR A 51 -6.59 12.57 8.32
CA THR A 51 -7.75 13.33 7.86
C THR A 51 -8.61 12.59 6.84
N GLU A 52 -8.15 11.45 6.35
CA GLU A 52 -8.80 10.67 5.29
C GLU A 52 -9.47 9.42 5.90
N ASP A 53 -10.78 9.29 5.71
CA ASP A 53 -11.56 8.20 6.33
C ASP A 53 -11.24 6.80 5.75
N ASP A 54 -10.76 6.72 4.50
CA ASP A 54 -10.57 5.44 3.79
C ASP A 54 -9.25 4.73 4.13
N GLY A 55 -8.30 5.43 4.77
CA GLY A 55 -7.01 4.90 5.20
C GLY A 55 -6.08 4.36 4.10
N ASP A 56 -6.26 4.83 2.87
CA ASP A 56 -5.50 4.43 1.69
C ASP A 56 -4.45 5.48 1.24
N VAL A 57 -4.22 6.50 2.08
CA VAL A 57 -3.28 7.59 1.85
C VAL A 57 -2.25 7.63 2.98
N CYS A 58 -0.97 7.74 2.64
CA CYS A 58 0.11 7.92 3.62
C CYS A 58 0.22 9.38 4.09
N GLU A 59 0.80 9.63 5.26
CA GLU A 59 1.01 10.98 5.82
C GLU A 59 2.06 11.84 5.07
N ALA A 60 2.62 11.35 3.97
CA ALA A 60 3.61 12.10 3.21
C ALA A 60 2.99 13.34 2.56
N ASN A 61 3.79 14.40 2.40
CA ASN A 61 3.35 15.61 1.69
C ASN A 61 3.26 15.36 0.17
N HIS A 62 2.08 14.97 -0.30
CA HIS A 62 1.82 14.65 -1.71
C HIS A 62 2.03 15.84 -2.64
N GLY A 63 1.73 17.07 -2.22
CA GLY A 63 1.99 18.27 -3.03
C GLY A 63 3.48 18.49 -3.33
N THR A 64 4.36 18.22 -2.36
CA THR A 64 5.81 18.30 -2.56
C THR A 64 6.30 17.12 -3.40
N TYR A 65 5.80 15.92 -3.12
CA TYR A 65 6.18 14.73 -3.87
C TYR A 65 5.79 14.84 -5.35
N TYR A 66 4.58 15.33 -5.64
CA TYR A 66 4.10 15.59 -7.00
C TYR A 66 5.04 16.50 -7.78
N LYS A 67 5.40 17.67 -7.22
CA LYS A 67 6.30 18.63 -7.89
C LYS A 67 7.60 17.99 -8.37
N VAL A 68 8.14 17.07 -7.57
CA VAL A 68 9.40 16.40 -7.88
C VAL A 68 9.20 15.19 -8.80
N HIS A 69 8.10 14.43 -8.67
CA HIS A 69 7.98 13.11 -9.28
C HIS A 69 6.93 12.95 -10.38
N HIS A 70 5.98 13.89 -10.56
CA HIS A 70 4.91 13.75 -11.55
C HIS A 70 5.42 13.55 -12.99
N HIS A 71 6.53 14.19 -13.36
CA HIS A 71 7.12 14.06 -14.68
C HIS A 71 7.87 12.73 -14.89
N MET A 72 8.32 12.07 -13.81
CA MET A 72 8.99 10.77 -13.86
C MET A 72 7.98 9.61 -13.76
N LEU A 73 6.85 9.83 -13.10
CA LEU A 73 5.81 8.85 -12.82
C LEU A 73 4.43 9.36 -13.29
N PRO A 74 4.25 9.59 -14.60
CA PRO A 74 3.01 10.16 -15.13
C PRO A 74 1.82 9.23 -14.86
N GLY A 75 0.71 9.80 -14.40
CA GLY A 75 -0.52 9.06 -14.09
C GLY A 75 -0.44 8.15 -12.85
N LYS A 76 0.62 8.26 -12.05
CA LYS A 76 0.81 7.50 -10.81
C LYS A 76 0.88 8.35 -9.56
N VAL A 77 1.19 9.64 -9.70
CA VAL A 77 1.38 10.57 -8.59
C VAL A 77 0.38 11.70 -8.70
N PHE A 78 -0.34 11.95 -7.61
CA PHE A 78 -1.41 12.94 -7.52
C PHE A 78 -1.26 13.74 -6.23
N THR A 79 -1.74 14.98 -6.22
CA THR A 79 -1.75 15.82 -5.01
C THR A 79 -2.96 15.54 -4.13
N SER A 80 -4.07 15.05 -4.71
CA SER A 80 -5.31 14.71 -3.99
C SER A 80 -6.09 13.59 -4.66
N LYS A 81 -7.03 12.98 -3.93
CA LYS A 81 -7.96 11.98 -4.49
C LYS A 81 -8.88 12.56 -5.55
N GLN A 82 -9.31 13.82 -5.37
CA GLN A 82 -10.16 14.52 -6.32
C GLN A 82 -9.45 14.67 -7.68
N GLU A 83 -8.22 15.18 -7.68
CA GLU A 83 -7.40 15.28 -8.90
C GLU A 83 -7.24 13.91 -9.57
N ARG A 84 -6.93 12.87 -8.78
CA ARG A 84 -6.83 11.50 -9.29
C ARG A 84 -8.12 11.01 -9.95
N GLN A 85 -9.28 11.33 -9.37
CA GLN A 85 -10.60 10.98 -9.92
C GLN A 85 -10.91 11.75 -11.20
N GLU A 86 -10.59 13.05 -11.25
CA GLU A 86 -10.76 13.88 -12.44
C GLU A 86 -9.88 13.41 -13.62
N GLU A 87 -8.64 13.00 -13.33
CA GLU A 87 -7.70 12.54 -14.37
C GLU A 87 -7.98 11.11 -14.85
N LEU A 88 -8.26 10.16 -13.94
CA LEU A 88 -8.39 8.74 -14.29
C LEU A 88 -9.84 8.31 -14.53
N GLY A 89 -10.80 8.98 -13.90
CA GLY A 89 -12.19 8.54 -13.84
C GLY A 89 -12.43 7.38 -12.86
N GLU A 90 -13.65 7.29 -12.36
CA GLU A 90 -14.05 6.30 -11.35
C GLU A 90 -13.88 4.85 -11.81
N GLU A 91 -14.17 4.56 -13.09
CA GLU A 91 -14.08 3.21 -13.64
C GLU A 91 -12.64 2.66 -13.63
N VAL A 92 -11.67 3.50 -13.98
CA VAL A 92 -10.25 3.14 -13.97
C VAL A 92 -9.77 2.93 -12.55
N ILE A 93 -10.17 3.80 -11.63
CA ILE A 93 -9.83 3.69 -10.21
C ILE A 93 -10.38 2.38 -9.62
N ALA A 94 -11.65 2.07 -9.87
CA ALA A 94 -12.28 0.84 -9.40
C ALA A 94 -11.61 -0.42 -9.97
N ARG A 95 -11.18 -0.38 -11.25
CA ARG A 95 -10.38 -1.47 -11.83
C ARG A 95 -9.04 -1.64 -11.11
N GLN A 96 -8.29 -0.55 -10.92
CA GLN A 96 -7.00 -0.61 -10.20
C GLN A 96 -7.13 -1.14 -8.77
N GLN A 97 -8.21 -0.78 -8.06
CA GLN A 97 -8.47 -1.30 -6.72
C GLN A 97 -8.77 -2.80 -6.71
N ARG A 98 -9.50 -3.33 -7.72
CA ARG A 98 -9.75 -4.77 -7.85
C ARG A 98 -8.47 -5.54 -8.17
N GLU A 99 -7.71 -5.08 -9.15
CA GLU A 99 -6.43 -5.69 -9.53
C GLU A 99 -5.47 -5.77 -8.34
N ARG A 100 -5.44 -4.72 -7.50
CA ARG A 100 -4.62 -4.70 -6.27
C ARG A 100 -5.13 -5.68 -5.20
N LYS A 101 -6.44 -5.87 -5.06
CA LYS A 101 -7.00 -6.86 -4.12
C LYS A 101 -6.71 -8.29 -4.58
N GLU A 102 -6.78 -8.52 -5.89
CA GLU A 102 -6.50 -9.82 -6.51
C GLU A 102 -5.01 -10.18 -6.44
N SER A 103 -4.11 -9.19 -6.62
CA SER A 103 -2.65 -9.42 -6.52
C SER A 103 -2.17 -9.76 -5.11
N ILE A 104 -2.90 -9.34 -4.06
CA ILE A 104 -2.59 -9.61 -2.66
C ILE A 104 -3.00 -11.04 -2.23
N GLY A 105 -3.60 -11.85 -3.12
CA GLY A 105 -3.90 -13.26 -2.83
C GLY A 105 -4.86 -13.42 -1.65
N TRP A 106 -5.89 -12.56 -1.58
CA TRP A 106 -6.93 -12.72 -0.57
C TRP A 106 -7.79 -13.95 -0.89
N THR A 107 -7.49 -15.09 -0.25
CA THR A 107 -8.42 -16.20 -0.10
C THR A 107 -9.43 -15.83 0.99
N PRO A 108 -10.74 -15.76 0.69
CA PRO A 108 -11.74 -15.71 1.75
C PRO A 108 -11.54 -16.92 2.65
N GLN A 109 -11.28 -16.69 3.93
CA GLN A 109 -11.29 -17.75 4.93
C GLN A 109 -12.76 -18.15 5.15
N ASP A 110 -13.23 -19.08 4.32
CA ASP A 110 -14.47 -19.79 4.59
C ASP A 110 -14.23 -20.63 5.86
N ASN A 111 -14.80 -20.15 6.97
CA ASN A 111 -14.95 -20.95 8.18
C ASN A 111 -15.93 -22.08 7.89
N GLU A 112 -15.43 -23.25 7.47
CA GLU A 112 -16.20 -24.49 7.53
C GLU A 112 -16.15 -25.04 8.96
N ASP A 113 -17.25 -24.77 9.64
CA ASP A 113 -17.79 -25.39 10.85
C ASP A 113 -17.34 -26.85 11.07
N ASP A 114 -16.54 -27.04 12.13
CA ASP A 114 -16.15 -28.32 12.70
C ASP A 114 -17.38 -29.01 13.32
N SER A 115 -18.15 -29.68 12.47
CA SER A 115 -19.25 -30.56 12.90
C SER A 115 -19.15 -31.91 12.20
N ARG A 116 -18.13 -32.70 12.52
CA ARG A 116 -18.14 -34.15 12.29
C ARG A 116 -17.87 -34.93 13.57
N ARG A 117 -18.95 -35.00 14.35
CA ARG A 117 -19.42 -36.15 15.14
C ARG A 117 -18.76 -37.47 14.71
N VAL A 118 -17.73 -37.90 15.42
CA VAL A 118 -17.27 -39.30 15.40
C VAL A 118 -18.00 -40.01 16.53
N SER A 119 -19.03 -40.77 16.18
CA SER A 119 -19.65 -41.74 17.08
C SER A 119 -18.66 -42.89 17.30
N LEU A 120 -18.35 -43.17 18.57
CA LEU A 120 -17.80 -44.43 19.06
C LEU A 120 -18.90 -45.18 19.82
#